data_AF-A0A349BQM9-F1
#
_entry.id   AF-A0A349BQM9-F1
#
_cell.length_a   1.000
_cell.length_b   1.000
_cell.length_c   1.000
_cell.angle_alpha   90.00
_cell.angle_beta   90.00
_cell.angle_gamma   90.00
#
_symmetry.space_group_name_H-M   'P 1'
#
loop_
_entity.id
_entity.type
_entity.pdbx_description
1 polymer ?
#
loop_
_entity_poly.entity_id
_entity_poly.type
_entity_poly.pdbx_seq_one_letter_code
_entity_poly.pdbx_strand_id
1 'polypeptide(L)'
;MQIKKYEVQDMKEAIKRIKNDLGPDAVILSTRNVKKGGGAFGMFSREVVEVVAARDYTNKPQDGQSYHESFQGHAADNAVTDNGLRDEVQKIRVEMSLTPAELRGMKSEIAVLKEYIQELIRGDEDEEIKTFS
;
A
#
# COMPACT_ATOMS: atom_id res chain seq x y z
N MET A 1 -29.48 -5.17 4.77
CA MET A 1 -28.08 -5.02 4.36
C MET A 1 -27.93 -4.53 2.91
N GLN A 2 -27.12 -3.51 2.67
CA GLN A 2 -26.67 -2.98 1.38
C GLN A 2 -25.14 -2.96 1.37
N ILE A 3 -24.49 -3.56 0.37
CA ILE A 3 -23.01 -3.63 0.24
C ILE A 3 -22.58 -2.93 -1.05
N LYS A 4 -21.49 -2.16 -1.01
CA LYS A 4 -20.91 -1.51 -2.18
C LYS A 4 -19.39 -1.49 -2.13
N LYS A 5 -18.76 -1.63 -3.30
CA LYS A 5 -17.32 -1.56 -3.51
C LYS A 5 -16.93 -0.23 -4.13
N TYR A 6 -15.85 0.34 -3.66
CA TYR A 6 -15.31 1.63 -4.10
C TYR A 6 -13.85 1.45 -4.49
N GLU A 7 -13.47 2.05 -5.60
CA GLU A 7 -12.07 2.21 -5.99
C GLU A 7 -11.77 3.70 -6.00
N VAL A 8 -10.79 4.09 -5.20
CA VAL A 8 -10.46 5.49 -4.93
C VAL A 8 -8.95 5.68 -4.89
N GLN A 9 -8.50 6.93 -5.01
CA GLN A 9 -7.07 7.23 -4.92
C GLN A 9 -6.57 7.24 -3.47
N ASP A 10 -7.45 7.63 -2.55
CA ASP A 10 -7.13 7.73 -1.13
C ASP A 10 -8.33 7.34 -0.24
N MET A 11 -8.06 7.03 1.02
CA MET A 11 -9.09 6.61 1.98
C MET A 11 -10.07 7.73 2.35
N LYS A 12 -9.66 9.01 2.29
CA LYS A 12 -10.52 10.15 2.64
C LYS A 12 -11.62 10.33 1.59
N GLU A 13 -11.28 10.13 0.32
CA GLU A 13 -12.22 10.04 -0.79
C GLU A 13 -13.18 8.86 -0.61
N ALA A 14 -12.68 7.69 -0.19
CA ALA A 14 -13.51 6.52 0.11
C ALA A 14 -14.59 6.87 1.13
N ILE A 15 -14.21 7.43 2.27
CA ILE A 15 -15.12 7.77 3.37
C ILE A 15 -16.18 8.76 2.91
N LYS A 16 -15.80 9.78 2.13
CA LYS A 16 -16.75 10.76 1.58
C LYS A 16 -17.78 10.08 0.67
N ARG A 17 -17.35 9.22 -0.24
CA ARG A 17 -18.24 8.49 -1.16
C ARG A 17 -19.14 7.51 -0.41
N ILE A 18 -18.59 6.76 0.55
CA ILE A 18 -19.34 5.80 1.38
C ILE A 18 -20.46 6.50 2.16
N LYS A 19 -20.16 7.63 2.82
CA LYS A 19 -21.16 8.40 3.57
C LYS A 19 -22.27 8.95 2.68
N ASN A 20 -21.90 9.43 1.48
CA ASN A 20 -22.88 9.96 0.52
C ASN A 20 -23.79 8.84 -0.05
N ASP A 21 -23.23 7.67 -0.32
CA ASP A 21 -23.92 6.59 -1.02
C ASP A 21 -24.68 5.64 -0.08
N LEU A 22 -24.10 5.31 1.07
CA LEU A 22 -24.63 4.33 2.03
C LEU A 22 -25.16 4.98 3.31
N GLY A 23 -24.79 6.22 3.62
CA GLY A 23 -25.19 6.91 4.85
C GLY A 23 -24.10 6.91 5.93
N PRO A 24 -24.32 7.67 7.02
CA PRO A 24 -23.35 7.86 8.10
C PRO A 24 -23.11 6.60 8.95
N ASP A 25 -24.03 5.64 8.91
CA ASP A 25 -24.05 4.37 9.63
C ASP A 25 -23.39 3.22 8.86
N ALA A 26 -22.78 3.51 7.71
CA ALA A 26 -22.07 2.51 6.92
C ALA A 26 -20.78 2.03 7.60
N VAL A 27 -20.55 0.71 7.57
CA VAL A 27 -19.38 0.02 8.11
C VAL A 27 -18.48 -0.45 6.97
N ILE A 28 -17.18 -0.21 7.09
CA ILE A 28 -16.17 -0.73 6.16
C ILE A 28 -15.89 -2.19 6.51
N LEU A 29 -16.06 -3.09 5.54
CA LEU A 29 -15.82 -4.52 5.69
C LEU A 29 -14.39 -4.92 5.36
N SER A 30 -13.79 -4.27 4.35
CA SER A 30 -12.43 -4.58 3.89
C SER A 30 -11.82 -3.41 3.13
N THR A 31 -10.50 -3.29 3.23
CA THR A 31 -9.68 -2.35 2.48
C THR A 31 -8.47 -3.08 1.92
N ARG A 32 -8.13 -2.86 0.66
CA ARG A 32 -6.87 -3.34 0.08
C ARG A 32 -6.34 -2.41 -0.99
N ASN A 33 -5.03 -2.35 -1.11
CA ASN A 33 -4.36 -1.66 -2.20
C ASN A 33 -4.33 -2.59 -3.43
N VAL A 34 -4.76 -2.07 -4.58
CA VAL A 34 -4.78 -2.81 -5.83
C VAL A 34 -4.03 -2.01 -6.89
N LYS A 35 -3.17 -2.68 -7.65
CA LYS A 35 -2.51 -2.09 -8.81
C LYS A 35 -3.45 -2.25 -10.00
N LYS A 36 -4.04 -1.15 -10.47
CA LYS A 36 -4.86 -1.11 -11.68
C LYS A 36 -4.04 -0.52 -12.82
N GLY A 37 -3.82 -1.33 -13.85
CA GLY A 37 -3.01 -0.94 -15.01
C GLY A 37 -1.95 -1.99 -15.27
N GLY A 38 -2.01 -2.56 -16.46
CA GLY A 38 -1.16 -3.63 -16.94
C GLY A 38 -1.63 -4.01 -18.34
N GLY A 39 -1.54 -3.07 -19.28
CA GLY A 39 -1.56 -3.43 -20.70
C GLY A 39 -0.35 -4.30 -21.02
N ALA A 40 -0.33 -4.88 -22.22
CA ALA A 40 0.66 -5.85 -22.70
C ALA A 40 2.15 -5.44 -22.58
N PHE A 41 2.47 -4.24 -22.08
CA PHE A 41 3.82 -3.71 -21.94
C PHE A 41 4.14 -3.09 -20.56
N GLY A 42 3.35 -3.35 -19.51
CA GLY A 42 3.76 -3.14 -18.11
C GLY A 42 4.06 -1.70 -17.62
N MET A 43 3.98 -0.65 -18.44
CA MET A 43 4.56 0.66 -18.09
C MET A 43 3.74 1.60 -17.20
N PHE A 44 2.46 1.33 -16.88
CA PHE A 44 1.65 2.31 -16.10
C PHE A 44 0.65 1.67 -15.13
N SER A 45 1.10 0.80 -14.21
CA SER A 45 0.25 0.35 -13.11
C SER A 45 0.06 1.46 -12.08
N ARG A 46 -1.18 1.92 -11.87
CA ARG A 46 -1.50 2.88 -10.82
C ARG A 46 -2.02 2.15 -9.59
N GLU A 47 -1.46 2.46 -8.43
CA GLU A 47 -2.00 1.96 -7.17
C GLU A 47 -3.28 2.73 -6.82
N VAL A 48 -4.34 1.99 -6.51
CA VAL A 48 -5.63 2.52 -6.05
C VAL A 48 -6.07 1.72 -4.82
N VAL A 49 -6.91 2.33 -3.99
CA VAL A 49 -7.45 1.68 -2.80
C VAL A 49 -8.85 1.16 -3.11
N GLU A 50 -9.03 -0.15 -2.93
CA GLU A 50 -10.33 -0.80 -3.00
C GLU A 50 -10.92 -0.90 -1.59
N VAL A 51 -12.13 -0.38 -1.41
CA VAL A 51 -12.86 -0.38 -0.13
C VAL A 51 -14.22 -1.02 -0.33
N VAL A 52 -14.54 -2.02 0.48
CA VAL A 52 -15.87 -2.63 0.53
C VAL A 52 -16.56 -2.15 1.79
N ALA A 53 -17.76 -1.58 1.65
CA ALA A 53 -18.55 -1.08 2.78
C ALA A 53 -19.99 -1.56 2.70
N ALA A 54 -20.66 -1.61 3.85
CA ALA A 54 -22.02 -2.06 3.98
C ALA A 54 -22.83 -1.20 4.95
N ARG A 55 -24.14 -1.07 4.72
CA ARG A 55 -25.11 -0.58 5.69
C ARG A 55 -26.10 -1.70 6.00
N ASP A 56 -26.34 -2.01 7.26
CA ASP A 56 -27.47 -2.85 7.63
C ASP A 56 -28.68 -2.01 8.07
N TYR A 57 -29.88 -2.44 7.68
CA TYR A 57 -31.14 -1.74 7.98
C TYR A 57 -31.83 -2.30 9.22
N THR A 58 -31.22 -3.30 9.86
CA THR A 58 -31.76 -3.90 11.07
C THR A 58 -31.22 -3.14 12.27
N ASN A 59 -32.11 -2.38 12.94
CA ASN A 59 -31.84 -1.73 14.22
C ASN A 59 -31.49 -2.78 15.27
N LYS A 60 -30.22 -3.16 15.36
CA LYS A 60 -29.61 -3.51 16.63
C LYS A 60 -28.50 -2.49 16.85
N PRO A 61 -28.55 -1.69 17.92
CA PRO A 61 -27.42 -0.85 18.29
C PRO A 61 -26.26 -1.81 18.58
N GLN A 62 -25.36 -1.97 17.62
CA GLN A 62 -24.07 -2.59 17.87
C GLN A 62 -23.24 -1.52 18.54
N ASP A 63 -23.22 -1.65 19.86
CA ASP A 63 -22.37 -0.96 20.79
C ASP A 63 -20.97 -0.81 20.19
N GLY A 64 -20.49 0.43 20.13
CA GLY A 64 -19.20 0.73 19.54
C GLY A 64 -18.11 0.14 20.43
N GLN A 65 -17.50 -0.96 20.00
CA GLN A 65 -16.16 -1.36 20.43
C GLN A 65 -15.55 -2.45 19.53
N SER A 66 -14.29 -2.21 19.15
CA SER A 66 -13.23 -3.22 18.95
C SER A 66 -13.01 -3.82 17.55
N TYR A 67 -12.51 -2.99 16.62
CA TYR A 67 -11.25 -3.31 15.93
C TYR A 67 -10.14 -2.47 16.55
N HIS A 68 -9.82 -2.76 17.81
CA HIS A 68 -8.67 -2.19 18.49
C HIS A 68 -8.06 -3.25 19.39
N GLU A 69 -7.68 -4.42 18.87
CA GLU A 69 -6.78 -5.31 19.60
C GLU A 69 -6.00 -6.29 18.72
N SER A 70 -4.95 -5.76 18.08
CA SER A 70 -3.67 -6.48 18.03
C SER A 70 -2.52 -5.48 18.13
N PHE A 71 -2.61 -4.58 19.12
CA PHE A 71 -1.45 -3.93 19.74
C PHE A 71 -1.79 -3.79 21.22
N GLN A 72 -1.74 -4.93 21.91
CA GLN A 72 -1.76 -4.97 23.36
C GLN A 72 -0.36 -4.53 23.82
N GLY A 73 -0.27 -3.27 24.22
CA GLY A 73 0.92 -2.65 24.78
C GLY A 73 0.50 -1.51 25.70
N HIS A 74 0.29 -1.85 26.97
CA HIS A 74 0.34 -0.96 28.13
C HIS A 74 -0.53 0.32 28.09
N ALA A 75 -1.76 0.19 28.56
CA ALA A 75 -2.55 1.30 29.10
C ALA A 75 -2.02 1.72 30.47
N ALA A 76 -0.87 2.42 30.50
CA ALA A 76 -0.47 3.31 31.58
C ALA A 76 0.64 4.22 31.03
N ASP A 77 0.41 5.52 31.08
CA ASP A 77 1.24 6.59 30.52
C ASP A 77 1.38 6.61 29.00
N ASN A 78 0.83 7.66 28.38
CA ASN A 78 1.58 8.54 27.49
C ASN A 78 0.62 9.60 26.96
N ALA A 79 0.62 10.76 27.61
CA ALA A 79 0.31 11.99 26.90
C ALA A 79 1.25 12.05 25.70
N VAL A 80 0.71 11.96 24.48
CA VAL A 80 1.48 12.08 23.24
C VAL A 80 2.11 13.48 23.24
N THR A 81 3.35 13.52 23.70
CA THR A 81 4.21 14.70 23.72
C THR A 81 5.19 14.55 22.56
N ASP A 82 5.53 15.66 21.91
CA ASP A 82 6.44 15.78 20.75
C ASP A 82 7.76 14.97 20.91
N ASN A 83 8.17 14.72 22.15
CA ASN A 83 9.36 13.93 22.49
C ASN A 83 9.21 12.43 22.17
N GLY A 84 8.05 11.81 22.37
CA GLY A 84 7.88 10.36 22.14
C GLY A 84 7.99 9.97 20.66
N LEU A 85 7.47 10.82 19.77
CA LEU A 85 7.62 10.65 18.32
C LEU A 85 9.08 10.82 17.88
N ARG A 86 9.82 11.74 18.50
CA ARG A 86 11.25 11.95 18.21
C ARG A 86 12.09 10.74 18.62
N ASP A 87 11.80 10.15 19.77
CA ASP A 87 12.54 8.98 20.26
C ASP A 87 12.31 7.75 19.37
N GLU A 88 11.07 7.54 18.91
CA GLU A 88 10.74 6.45 17.98
C GLU A 88 11.42 6.63 16.61
N VAL A 89 11.41 7.85 16.06
CA VAL A 89 12.13 8.18 14.81
C VAL A 89 13.64 8.01 14.97
N GLN A 90 14.21 8.37 16.13
CA GLN A 90 15.64 8.17 16.39
C GLN A 90 15.99 6.68 16.48
N LYS A 91 15.19 5.88 17.17
CA LYS A 91 15.38 4.43 17.28
C LYS A 91 15.35 3.77 15.91
N ILE A 92 14.38 4.12 15.08
CA ILE A 92 14.26 3.66 13.70
C ILE A 92 15.50 4.06 12.87
N ARG A 93 16.00 5.29 13.03
CA ARG A 93 17.19 5.77 12.32
C ARG A 93 18.47 5.03 12.73
N VAL A 94 18.59 4.66 14.01
CA VAL A 94 19.72 3.90 14.52
C VAL A 94 19.65 2.45 14.04
N GLU A 95 18.48 1.82 14.13
CA GLU A 95 18.25 0.44 13.70
C GLU A 95 18.41 0.26 12.17
N MET A 96 18.05 1.27 11.37
CA MET A 96 18.25 1.29 9.91
C MET A 96 19.57 1.92 9.47
N SER A 97 20.52 2.16 10.38
CA SER A 97 21.79 2.80 9.99
C SER A 97 22.66 1.83 9.18
N LEU A 98 22.54 1.90 7.85
CA LEU A 98 23.48 1.29 6.93
C LEU A 98 24.78 2.10 6.93
N THR A 99 25.92 1.42 7.09
CA THR A 99 27.22 2.06 6.95
C THR A 99 27.44 2.51 5.49
N PRO A 100 28.25 3.55 5.24
CA PRO A 100 28.59 3.95 3.88
C PRO A 100 29.22 2.83 3.04
N ALA A 101 29.88 1.85 3.69
CA ALA A 101 30.44 0.68 3.05
C ALA A 101 29.35 -0.29 2.56
N GLU A 102 28.34 -0.59 3.38
CA GLU A 102 27.20 -1.42 3.00
C GLU A 102 26.39 -0.78 1.87
N LEU A 103 26.15 0.54 1.95
CA LEU A 103 25.51 1.30 0.88
C LEU A 103 26.29 1.24 -0.44
N ARG A 104 27.62 1.25 -0.39
CA ARG A 104 28.47 1.11 -1.58
C ARG A 104 28.40 -0.31 -2.16
N GLY A 105 28.42 -1.34 -1.31
CA GLY A 105 28.26 -2.74 -1.72
C GLY A 105 26.94 -3.00 -2.44
N MET A 106 25.84 -2.51 -1.86
CA MET A 106 24.52 -2.61 -2.49
C MET A 106 24.46 -1.89 -3.84
N LYS A 107 25.10 -0.71 -3.98
CA LYS A 107 25.17 0.00 -5.26
C LYS A 107 25.94 -0.78 -6.33
N SER A 108 27.02 -1.49 -5.96
CA SER A 108 27.74 -2.33 -6.92
C SER A 108 26.92 -3.53 -7.37
N GLU A 109 26.20 -4.20 -6.46
CA GLU A 109 25.32 -5.32 -6.81
C GLU A 109 24.18 -4.88 -7.74
N ILE A 110 23.57 -3.71 -7.46
CA ILE A 110 22.55 -3.11 -8.33
C ILE A 110 23.13 -2.78 -9.72
N ALA A 111 24.37 -2.30 -9.81
CA ALA A 111 25.00 -2.01 -11.09
C ALA A 111 25.21 -3.28 -11.93
N VAL A 112 25.64 -4.39 -11.31
CA VAL A 112 25.80 -5.68 -12.01
C VAL A 112 24.45 -6.21 -12.50
N LEU A 113 23.42 -6.16 -11.66
CA LEU A 113 22.06 -6.56 -12.06
C LEU A 113 21.52 -5.72 -13.22
N LYS A 114 21.83 -4.41 -13.23
CA LYS A 114 21.44 -3.52 -14.30
C LYS A 114 22.09 -3.92 -15.63
N GLU A 115 23.38 -4.23 -15.64
CA GLU A 115 24.07 -4.70 -16.84
C GLU A 115 23.49 -6.03 -17.35
N TYR A 116 23.25 -6.99 -16.47
CA TYR A 116 22.64 -8.28 -16.85
C TYR A 116 21.25 -8.11 -17.49
N ILE A 117 20.41 -7.25 -16.93
CA ILE A 117 19.08 -6.95 -17.49
C ILE A 117 19.21 -6.27 -18.87
N GLN A 118 20.20 -5.39 -19.06
CA GLN A 118 20.44 -4.74 -20.34
C GLN A 118 20.92 -5.73 -21.41
N GLU A 119 21.75 -6.71 -21.05
CA GLU A 119 22.15 -7.78 -21.97
C GLU A 119 20.96 -8.65 -22.41
N LEU A 120 20.06 -8.99 -21.48
CA LEU A 120 18.85 -9.76 -21.81
C LEU A 120 17.90 -8.99 -22.74
N ILE A 121 17.70 -7.70 -22.51
CA ILE A 121 16.87 -6.85 -23.38
C ILE A 121 17.47 -6.74 -24.77
N ARG A 122 18.81 -6.67 -24.87
CA ARG A 122 19.52 -6.52 -26.14
C ARG A 122 19.55 -7.81 -26.97
N GLY A 123 19.38 -8.97 -26.34
CA GLY A 123 19.36 -10.28 -27.02
C GLY A 123 18.08 -10.59 -27.80
N ASP A 124 16.97 -9.87 -27.54
CA ASP A 124 15.67 -10.10 -28.18
C ASP A 124 15.45 -9.26 -29.46
N GLU A 125 16.36 -8.34 -29.81
CA GLU A 125 16.19 -7.42 -30.95
C GLU A 125 16.75 -7.94 -32.30
N ASP A 126 17.46 -9.08 -32.32
CA ASP A 126 18.16 -9.58 -33.53
C ASP A 126 17.46 -10.74 -34.28
N GLU A 127 16.26 -11.18 -33.88
CA GLU A 127 15.59 -12.37 -34.47
C GLU A 127 14.31 -12.13 -35.30
N GLU A 128 14.05 -10.90 -35.77
CA GLU A 128 13.07 -10.64 -36.83
C GLU A 128 13.74 -9.93 -38.00
N ILE A 129 14.24 -10.71 -38.97
CA ILE A 129 14.10 -10.55 -40.43
C ILE A 129 14.88 -11.72 -41.06
N LYS A 130 14.22 -12.86 -41.18
CA LYS A 130 14.49 -13.80 -42.29
C LYS A 130 13.18 -13.97 -43.06
N THR A 131 13.06 -13.09 -44.04
CA THR A 131 12.24 -13.17 -45.24
C THR A 131 11.81 -14.59 -45.59
N PHE A 132 10.50 -14.84 -45.56
CA PHE A 132 9.90 -15.97 -46.26
C PHE A 132 9.90 -15.67 -47.77
N SER A 133 10.44 -16.64 -48.53
CA SER A 133 10.44 -16.74 -49.99
C SER A 133 9.04 -16.85 -50.60
#